data_AF-A0A1I3MPE8-F1
#
_entry.id   AF-A0A1I3MPE8-F1
#
_cell.length_a   1.000
_cell.length_b   1.000
_cell.length_c   1.000
_cell.angle_alpha   90.00
_cell.angle_beta   90.00
_cell.angle_gamma   90.00
#
_symmetry.space_group_name_H-M   'P 1'
#
loop_
_entity.id
_entity.type
_entity.pdbx_description
1 polymer ?
#
loop_
_entity_poly.entity_id
_entity_poly.type
_entity_poly.pdbx_seq_one_letter_code
_entity_poly.pdbx_strand_id
1 'polypeptide(L)'
;MAGPYTLPGFGAIPAVLGAVLLIVGFFALPWASVAGHSVHFVDLTKLAWDSEGSGGGYGKAYAAAIGYLALLAQLVNPLPWTLGSFRGPKSALVFSGIRRKEFNRANYWWYRTSFAVRSALMVILHAVGVIALFKDDLGATGAGAWLVLGGSILVTAGAAIGPRITAHMPRG
;
A
#
# COMPACT_ATOMS: atom_id res chain seq x y z
N MET A 1 14.86 8.22 -30.86
CA MET A 1 13.88 7.43 -30.10
C MET A 1 13.32 8.30 -28.98
N ALA A 2 12.01 8.34 -28.77
CA ALA A 2 11.43 9.07 -27.64
C ALA A 2 11.81 8.35 -26.34
N GLY A 3 12.47 9.04 -25.40
CA GLY A 3 12.86 8.45 -24.12
C GLY A 3 11.68 8.32 -23.14
N PRO A 4 11.88 7.71 -21.96
CA PRO A 4 10.80 7.40 -21.02
C PRO A 4 10.22 8.68 -20.41
N TYR A 5 8.91 8.75 -20.17
CA TYR A 5 8.29 9.95 -19.57
C TYR A 5 8.67 10.18 -18.11
N THR A 6 8.98 9.10 -17.37
CA THR A 6 9.37 9.14 -15.96
C THR A 6 10.58 8.25 -15.68
N LEU A 7 11.30 8.57 -14.61
CA LEU A 7 12.39 7.77 -14.06
C LEU A 7 12.25 7.74 -12.52
N PRO A 8 12.94 6.83 -11.81
CA PRO A 8 12.99 6.86 -10.35
C PRO A 8 13.46 8.24 -9.86
N GLY A 9 12.76 8.78 -8.87
CA GLY A 9 13.07 10.04 -8.19
C GLY A 9 13.10 9.87 -6.68
N PHE A 10 13.07 10.96 -5.92
CA PHE A 10 13.10 10.91 -4.46
C PHE A 10 11.95 10.11 -3.83
N GLY A 11 10.79 10.02 -4.49
CA GLY A 11 9.67 9.22 -4.02
C GLY A 11 9.94 7.70 -3.99
N ALA A 12 10.92 7.23 -4.77
CA ALA A 12 11.30 5.81 -4.78
C ALA A 12 11.92 5.36 -3.46
N ILE A 13 12.65 6.24 -2.75
CA ILE A 13 13.32 5.92 -1.49
C ILE A 13 12.31 5.51 -0.40
N PRO A 14 11.36 6.37 0.01
CA PRO A 14 10.38 5.98 1.01
C PRO A 14 9.44 4.88 0.49
N ALA A 15 9.14 4.81 -0.82
CA ALA A 15 8.30 3.75 -1.36
C ALA A 15 8.93 2.36 -1.24
N VAL A 16 10.22 2.22 -1.58
CA VAL A 16 10.92 0.92 -1.47
C VAL A 16 11.14 0.55 -0.01
N LEU A 17 11.57 1.50 0.83
CA LEU A 17 11.69 1.26 2.27
C LEU A 17 10.35 0.82 2.86
N GLY A 18 9.27 1.54 2.53
CA GLY A 18 7.92 1.19 2.97
C GLY A 18 7.47 -0.19 2.48
N ALA A 19 7.77 -0.56 1.24
CA ALA A 19 7.48 -1.89 0.70
C ALA A 19 8.21 -3.01 1.46
N VAL A 20 9.48 -2.79 1.83
CA VAL A 20 10.24 -3.73 2.67
C VAL A 20 9.57 -3.87 4.05
N LEU A 21 9.23 -2.74 4.69
CA LEU A 21 8.55 -2.75 6.00
C LEU A 21 7.20 -3.46 5.94
N LEU A 22 6.44 -3.26 4.86
CA LEU A 22 5.17 -3.96 4.62
C LEU A 22 5.38 -5.47 4.58
N ILE A 23 6.31 -5.97 3.76
CA ILE A 23 6.57 -7.41 3.62
C ILE A 23 7.06 -8.00 4.95
N VAL A 24 8.03 -7.35 5.61
CA VAL A 24 8.59 -7.82 6.88
C VAL A 24 7.53 -7.80 7.99
N GLY A 25 6.78 -6.70 8.11
CA GLY A 25 5.75 -6.57 9.14
C GLY A 25 4.61 -7.57 8.96
N PHE A 26 4.24 -7.87 7.71
CA PHE A 26 3.13 -8.76 7.41
C PHE A 26 3.50 -10.24 7.59
N PHE A 27 4.71 -10.63 7.18
CA PHE A 27 5.07 -12.06 7.10
C PHE A 27 6.12 -12.52 8.11
N ALA A 28 7.00 -11.64 8.60
CA ALA A 28 8.13 -12.05 9.45
C ALA A 28 7.92 -11.72 10.93
N LEU A 29 7.09 -10.72 11.25
CA LEU A 29 6.91 -10.26 12.63
C LEU A 29 5.59 -10.75 13.25
N PRO A 30 5.57 -10.93 14.59
CA PRO A 30 4.36 -11.25 15.31
C PRO A 30 3.39 -10.06 15.31
N TRP A 31 2.12 -10.36 15.09
CA TRP A 31 1.00 -9.42 15.13
C TRP A 31 0.33 -9.37 16.50
N ALA A 32 0.48 -10.41 17.31
CA ALA A 32 0.10 -10.43 18.71
C ALA A 32 0.99 -11.39 19.51
N SER A 33 0.99 -11.26 20.83
CA SER A 33 1.56 -12.26 21.74
C SER A 33 0.47 -12.69 22.71
N VAL A 34 0.13 -13.98 22.70
CA VAL A 34 -0.93 -14.55 23.55
C VAL A 34 -0.34 -15.68 24.36
N ALA A 35 -0.37 -15.56 25.70
CA ALA A 35 0.13 -16.59 26.63
C ALA A 35 1.57 -17.06 26.33
N GLY A 36 2.45 -16.16 25.89
CA GLY A 36 3.84 -16.48 25.55
C GLY A 36 4.05 -17.04 24.13
N HIS A 37 2.98 -17.22 23.35
CA HIS A 37 3.04 -17.62 21.95
C HIS A 37 2.90 -16.42 21.02
N SER A 38 3.78 -16.36 20.03
CA SER A 38 3.71 -15.37 18.96
C SER A 38 2.64 -15.76 17.95
N VAL A 39 1.73 -14.84 17.66
CA VAL A 39 0.67 -15.00 16.67
C VAL A 39 1.04 -14.18 15.44
N HIS A 40 1.18 -14.83 14.28
CA HIS A 40 1.44 -14.16 13.01
C HIS A 40 0.14 -13.86 12.27
N PHE A 41 0.18 -12.97 11.28
CA PHE A 41 -1.02 -12.61 10.52
C PHE A 41 -1.69 -13.82 9.86
N VAL A 42 -0.92 -14.80 9.39
CA VAL A 42 -1.45 -16.04 8.79
C VAL A 42 -2.27 -16.85 9.80
N ASP A 43 -1.91 -16.83 11.08
CA ASP A 43 -2.66 -17.52 12.14
C ASP A 43 -3.99 -16.80 12.40
N LEU A 44 -3.97 -15.46 12.40
CA LEU A 44 -5.19 -14.65 12.46
C LEU A 44 -6.11 -14.92 11.26
N THR A 45 -5.53 -15.09 10.07
CA THR A 45 -6.27 -15.47 8.86
C THR A 45 -6.95 -16.82 9.04
N LYS A 46 -6.23 -17.86 9.48
CA LYS A 46 -6.82 -19.19 9.70
C LYS A 46 -7.98 -19.12 10.69
N LEU A 47 -7.77 -18.47 11.84
CA LEU A 47 -8.82 -18.28 12.84
C LEU A 47 -10.05 -17.54 12.28
N ALA A 48 -9.82 -16.54 11.42
CA ALA A 48 -10.90 -15.80 10.77
C ALA A 48 -11.69 -16.66 9.77
N TRP A 49 -11.07 -17.64 9.11
CA TRP A 49 -11.77 -18.58 8.21
C TRP A 49 -12.49 -19.70 8.98
N ASP A 50 -11.87 -20.21 10.04
CA ASP A 50 -12.37 -21.36 10.80
C ASP A 50 -13.50 -21.00 11.80
N SER A 51 -13.68 -19.71 12.11
CA SER A 51 -14.77 -19.28 12.98
C SER A 51 -16.13 -19.37 12.26
N GLU A 52 -16.90 -20.43 12.51
CA GLU A 52 -18.29 -20.54 12.08
C GLU A 52 -19.19 -19.64 12.94
N GLY A 53 -19.75 -18.57 12.36
CA GLY A 53 -20.68 -17.69 13.06
C GLY A 53 -20.87 -16.33 12.40
N SER A 54 -22.13 -15.87 12.38
CA SER A 54 -22.64 -14.63 11.77
C SER A 54 -22.18 -13.32 12.43
N GLY A 55 -21.25 -13.38 13.38
CA GLY A 55 -20.60 -12.21 14.00
C GLY A 55 -19.52 -11.57 13.14
N GLY A 56 -19.77 -11.42 11.83
CA GLY A 56 -18.82 -10.98 10.81
C GLY A 56 -18.43 -9.49 10.93
N GLY A 57 -17.70 -9.13 11.98
CA GLY A 57 -17.14 -7.80 12.16
C GLY A 57 -16.02 -7.50 11.16
N TYR A 58 -15.74 -6.21 10.95
CA TYR A 58 -14.69 -5.75 10.05
C TYR A 58 -13.31 -6.38 10.33
N GLY A 59 -12.97 -6.63 11.60
CA GLY A 59 -11.71 -7.30 11.99
C GLY A 59 -11.57 -8.71 11.38
N LYS A 60 -12.65 -9.50 11.38
CA LYS A 60 -12.67 -10.83 10.76
C LYS A 60 -12.47 -10.75 9.25
N ALA A 61 -13.22 -9.87 8.57
CA ALA A 61 -13.05 -9.65 7.13
C ALA A 61 -11.63 -9.15 6.79
N TYR A 62 -11.05 -8.34 7.68
CA TYR A 62 -9.69 -7.84 7.55
C TYR A 62 -8.64 -8.94 7.66
N ALA A 63 -8.68 -9.77 8.70
CA ALA A 63 -7.78 -10.91 8.83
C ALA A 63 -7.97 -11.96 7.72
N ALA A 64 -9.20 -12.18 7.27
CA ALA A 64 -9.51 -13.19 6.24
C ALA A 64 -9.02 -12.79 4.85
N ALA A 65 -9.18 -11.52 4.46
CA ALA A 65 -8.88 -11.08 3.09
C ALA A 65 -8.42 -9.61 2.96
N ILE A 66 -9.08 -8.65 3.64
CA ILE A 66 -8.84 -7.22 3.35
C ILE A 66 -7.39 -6.81 3.67
N GLY A 67 -6.76 -7.40 4.69
CA GLY A 67 -5.34 -7.15 5.00
C GLY A 67 -4.41 -7.51 3.84
N TYR A 68 -4.60 -8.67 3.21
CA TYR A 68 -3.83 -9.07 2.02
C TYR A 68 -4.11 -8.17 0.82
N LEU A 69 -5.37 -7.79 0.61
CA LEU A 69 -5.76 -6.90 -0.49
C LEU A 69 -5.17 -5.50 -0.31
N ALA A 70 -5.20 -4.97 0.92
CA ALA A 70 -4.60 -3.69 1.26
C ALA A 70 -3.08 -3.74 1.04
N LEU A 71 -2.41 -4.80 1.49
CA LEU A 71 -0.98 -5.03 1.24
C LEU A 71 -0.68 -5.04 -0.26
N LEU A 72 -1.41 -5.86 -1.03
CA LEU A 72 -1.21 -5.99 -2.47
C LEU A 72 -1.44 -4.65 -3.18
N ALA A 73 -2.53 -3.95 -2.85
CA ALA A 73 -2.83 -2.64 -3.41
C ALA A 73 -1.73 -1.62 -3.06
N GLN A 74 -1.20 -1.66 -1.85
CA GLN A 74 -0.12 -0.80 -1.41
C GLN A 74 1.22 -1.08 -2.11
N LEU A 75 1.43 -2.29 -2.64
CA LEU A 75 2.63 -2.59 -3.41
C LEU A 75 2.41 -2.31 -4.92
N VAL A 76 1.35 -2.85 -5.50
CA VAL A 76 1.14 -2.86 -6.96
C VAL A 76 0.76 -1.49 -7.51
N ASN A 77 0.03 -0.67 -6.76
CA ASN A 77 -0.42 0.63 -7.26
C ASN A 77 0.70 1.70 -7.20
N PRO A 78 1.32 2.00 -6.04
CA PRO A 78 2.28 3.09 -5.94
C PRO A 78 3.72 2.73 -6.38
N LEU A 79 4.15 1.46 -6.37
CA LEU A 79 5.52 1.12 -6.77
C LEU A 79 5.81 1.39 -8.26
N PRO A 80 4.99 0.95 -9.23
CA PRO A 80 5.24 1.27 -10.63
C PRO A 80 5.28 2.78 -10.89
N TRP A 81 4.44 3.53 -10.18
CA TRP A 81 4.42 5.00 -10.23
C TRP A 81 5.74 5.60 -9.71
N THR A 82 6.14 5.28 -8.47
CA THR A 82 7.32 5.87 -7.81
C THR A 82 8.64 5.44 -8.44
N LEU A 83 8.70 4.24 -9.01
CA LEU A 83 9.84 3.70 -9.75
C LEU A 83 9.93 4.21 -11.20
N GLY A 84 9.03 5.09 -11.63
CA GLY A 84 9.07 5.69 -12.96
C GLY A 84 8.79 4.70 -14.10
N SER A 85 7.85 3.78 -13.89
CA SER A 85 7.46 2.78 -14.91
C SER A 85 6.61 3.36 -16.04
N PHE A 86 6.29 4.66 -15.98
CA PHE A 86 5.45 5.33 -16.97
C PHE A 86 6.38 5.82 -18.08
N ARG A 87 6.66 4.91 -19.02
CA ARG A 87 7.59 5.13 -20.14
C ARG A 87 6.93 5.80 -21.34
N GLY A 88 5.61 5.71 -21.46
CA GLY A 88 4.78 6.37 -22.47
C GLY A 88 3.28 6.25 -22.16
N PRO A 89 2.40 6.64 -23.11
CA PRO A 89 0.95 6.70 -22.88
C PRO A 89 0.35 5.33 -22.54
N LYS A 90 0.78 4.26 -23.23
CA LYS A 90 0.30 2.89 -22.98
C LYS A 90 0.63 2.41 -21.58
N SER A 91 1.89 2.54 -21.14
CA SER A 91 2.28 2.15 -19.78
C SER A 91 1.60 3.01 -18.71
N ALA A 92 1.41 4.31 -18.96
CA ALA A 92 0.73 5.18 -18.02
C ALA A 92 -0.73 4.77 -17.85
N LEU A 93 -1.42 4.41 -18.94
CA LEU A 93 -2.78 3.89 -18.91
C LEU A 93 -2.86 2.56 -18.14
N VAL A 94 -1.96 1.61 -18.43
CA VAL A 94 -1.94 0.29 -17.79
C VAL A 94 -1.73 0.41 -16.28
N PHE A 95 -0.73 1.17 -15.83
CA PHE A 95 -0.39 1.25 -14.42
C PHE A 95 -1.28 2.22 -13.62
N SER A 96 -1.85 3.25 -14.24
CA SER A 96 -2.74 4.18 -13.53
C SER A 96 -4.22 3.83 -13.59
N GLY A 97 -4.66 3.14 -14.65
CA GLY A 97 -6.07 2.95 -14.96
C GLY A 97 -6.83 4.24 -15.30
N ILE A 98 -6.14 5.39 -15.40
CA ILE A 98 -6.77 6.70 -15.65
C ILE A 98 -6.97 6.86 -17.15
N ARG A 99 -8.24 6.77 -17.61
CA ARG A 99 -8.58 6.91 -19.05
C ARG A 99 -8.92 8.33 -19.49
N ARG A 100 -9.35 9.19 -18.55
CA ARG A 100 -9.93 10.52 -18.86
C ARG A 100 -8.89 11.62 -19.05
N LYS A 101 -7.63 11.39 -18.68
CA LYS A 101 -6.56 12.40 -18.73
C LYS A 101 -5.29 11.79 -19.28
N GLU A 102 -4.72 12.41 -20.29
CA GLU A 102 -3.42 12.02 -20.81
C GLU A 102 -2.31 12.29 -19.80
N PHE A 103 -1.31 11.40 -19.80
CA PHE A 103 -0.15 11.56 -18.94
C PHE A 103 0.86 12.53 -19.56
N ASN A 104 0.70 13.81 -19.23
CA ASN A 104 1.53 14.94 -19.66
C ASN A 104 1.89 15.85 -18.46
N ARG A 105 2.75 16.86 -18.67
CA ARG A 105 3.23 17.73 -17.59
C ARG A 105 2.10 18.54 -16.94
N ALA A 106 1.15 19.05 -17.73
CA ALA A 106 -0.02 19.77 -17.20
C ALA A 106 -0.87 18.91 -16.25
N ASN A 107 -1.04 17.62 -16.56
CA ASN A 107 -1.81 16.68 -15.75
C ASN A 107 -0.96 15.95 -14.69
N TYR A 108 0.35 16.15 -14.62
CA TYR A 108 1.25 15.40 -13.74
C TYR A 108 0.84 15.47 -12.26
N TRP A 109 0.41 16.65 -11.81
CA TRP A 109 -0.09 16.84 -10.44
C TRP A 109 -1.33 15.98 -10.14
N TRP A 110 -2.25 15.85 -11.10
CA TRP A 110 -3.43 15.00 -10.95
C TRP A 110 -3.05 13.53 -10.72
N TYR A 111 -2.05 13.04 -11.45
CA TYR A 111 -1.54 11.69 -11.28
C TYR A 111 -0.91 11.51 -9.89
N ARG A 112 -0.05 12.44 -9.45
CA ARG A 112 0.52 12.43 -8.08
C ARG A 112 -0.56 12.33 -7.02
N THR A 113 -1.55 13.21 -7.09
CA THR A 113 -2.66 13.24 -6.12
C THR A 113 -3.47 11.95 -6.16
N SER A 114 -3.76 11.41 -7.36
CA SER A 114 -4.53 10.16 -7.50
C SER A 114 -3.82 8.98 -6.85
N PHE A 115 -2.50 8.83 -7.08
CA PHE A 115 -1.72 7.76 -6.45
C PHE A 115 -1.61 7.94 -4.94
N ALA A 116 -1.36 9.17 -4.46
CA ALA A 116 -1.30 9.48 -3.04
C ALA A 116 -2.62 9.17 -2.33
N VAL A 117 -3.76 9.60 -2.89
CA VAL A 117 -5.09 9.36 -2.31
C VAL A 117 -5.40 7.87 -2.25
N ARG A 118 -5.18 7.12 -3.33
CA ARG A 118 -5.40 5.66 -3.34
C ARG A 118 -4.53 4.94 -2.30
N SER A 119 -3.28 5.35 -2.17
CA SER A 119 -2.33 4.82 -1.17
C SER A 119 -2.77 5.18 0.26
N ALA A 120 -3.25 6.40 0.49
CA ALA A 120 -3.75 6.85 1.78
C ALA A 120 -5.02 6.07 2.20
N LEU A 121 -5.89 5.73 1.26
CA LEU A 121 -7.06 4.89 1.55
C LEU A 121 -6.65 3.51 2.09
N MET A 122 -5.56 2.91 1.59
CA MET A 122 -5.06 1.64 2.12
C MET A 122 -4.46 1.80 3.52
N VAL A 123 -3.79 2.92 3.82
CA VAL A 123 -3.33 3.24 5.19
C VAL A 123 -4.54 3.27 6.14
N ILE A 124 -5.62 3.94 5.74
CA ILE A 124 -6.85 4.04 6.55
C ILE A 124 -7.48 2.64 6.73
N LEU A 125 -7.62 1.86 5.66
CA LEU A 125 -8.14 0.49 5.75
C LEU A 125 -7.30 -0.38 6.69
N HIS A 126 -5.98 -0.27 6.62
CA HIS A 126 -5.07 -0.97 7.52
C HIS A 126 -5.27 -0.53 8.98
N ALA A 127 -5.28 0.78 9.25
CA ALA A 127 -5.45 1.30 10.60
C ALA A 127 -6.79 0.89 11.22
N VAL A 128 -7.89 1.00 10.46
CA VAL A 128 -9.22 0.55 10.91
C VAL A 128 -9.23 -0.97 11.11
N GLY A 129 -8.51 -1.73 10.28
CA GLY A 129 -8.39 -3.18 10.40
C GLY A 129 -7.72 -3.62 11.69
N VAL A 130 -6.59 -2.98 12.02
CA VAL A 130 -5.88 -3.19 13.29
C VAL A 130 -6.76 -2.81 14.47
N ILE A 131 -7.42 -1.64 14.44
CA ILE A 131 -8.33 -1.22 15.51
C ILE A 131 -9.48 -2.22 15.69
N ALA A 132 -10.05 -2.72 14.59
CA ALA A 132 -11.14 -3.68 14.66
C ALA A 132 -10.71 -5.06 15.15
N LEU A 133 -9.49 -5.51 14.84
CA LEU A 133 -8.92 -6.76 15.32
C LEU A 133 -8.62 -6.72 16.82
N PHE A 134 -8.12 -5.59 17.30
CA PHE A 134 -7.62 -5.41 18.68
C PHE A 134 -8.49 -4.42 19.47
N LYS A 135 -9.79 -4.35 19.16
CA LYS A 135 -10.71 -3.35 19.71
C LYS A 135 -10.77 -3.36 21.24
N ASP A 136 -10.60 -4.53 21.85
CA ASP A 136 -10.73 -4.75 23.29
C ASP A 136 -9.39 -4.55 24.01
N ASP A 137 -8.26 -4.71 23.30
CA ASP A 137 -6.91 -4.48 23.83
C ASP A 137 -5.92 -4.16 22.70
N LEU A 138 -5.76 -2.87 22.38
CA LEU A 138 -4.73 -2.40 21.43
C LEU A 138 -3.30 -2.64 21.93
N GLY A 139 -3.10 -2.80 23.24
CA GLY A 139 -1.80 -3.11 23.84
C GLY A 139 -1.30 -4.50 23.47
N ALA A 140 -2.20 -5.42 23.11
CA ALA A 140 -1.85 -6.75 22.60
C ALA A 140 -1.26 -6.73 21.18
N THR A 141 -1.29 -5.57 20.50
CA THR A 141 -0.80 -5.42 19.13
C THR A 141 0.73 -5.58 19.08
N GLY A 142 1.18 -6.56 18.32
CA GLY A 142 2.60 -6.85 18.09
C GLY A 142 3.26 -5.90 17.08
N ALA A 143 4.59 -6.01 16.98
CA ALA A 143 5.40 -5.18 16.10
C ALA A 143 5.02 -5.28 14.61
N GLY A 144 4.49 -6.43 14.16
CA GLY A 144 4.10 -6.65 12.77
C GLY A 144 3.05 -5.64 12.28
N ALA A 145 1.97 -5.44 13.03
CA ALA A 145 0.89 -4.52 12.66
C ALA A 145 1.38 -3.06 12.56
N TRP A 146 2.23 -2.64 13.50
CA TRP A 146 2.83 -1.30 13.53
C TRP A 146 3.82 -1.10 12.39
N LEU A 147 4.62 -2.12 12.07
CA LEU A 147 5.57 -2.05 10.96
C LEU A 147 4.85 -1.96 9.61
N VAL A 148 3.73 -2.67 9.44
CA VAL A 148 2.87 -2.55 8.24
C VAL A 148 2.24 -1.16 8.16
N LEU A 149 1.81 -0.58 9.29
CA LEU A 149 1.29 0.79 9.31
C LEU A 149 2.38 1.81 8.90
N GLY A 150 3.56 1.74 9.51
CA GLY A 150 4.70 2.59 9.18
C GLY A 150 5.14 2.43 7.72
N GLY A 151 5.20 1.19 7.22
CA GLY A 151 5.46 0.89 5.82
C GLY A 151 4.43 1.50 4.88
N SER A 152 3.14 1.38 5.22
CA SER A 152 2.04 1.97 4.44
C SER A 152 2.15 3.50 4.35
N ILE A 153 2.53 4.17 5.46
CA ILE A 153 2.74 5.61 5.51
C ILE A 153 3.92 6.00 4.60
N LEU A 154 5.04 5.29 4.66
CA LEU A 154 6.21 5.55 3.81
C LEU A 154 5.90 5.36 2.33
N VAL A 155 5.16 4.30 1.97
CA VAL A 155 4.69 4.10 0.60
C VAL A 155 3.81 5.27 0.13
N THR A 156 2.92 5.75 0.99
CA THR A 156 2.04 6.88 0.69
C THR A 156 2.82 8.17 0.51
N ALA A 157 3.84 8.42 1.34
CA ALA A 157 4.75 9.54 1.17
C ALA A 157 5.50 9.44 -0.17
N GLY A 158 6.00 8.25 -0.52
CA GLY A 158 6.61 7.99 -1.81
C GLY A 158 5.68 8.27 -2.98
N ALA A 159 4.43 7.81 -2.91
CA ALA A 159 3.40 8.05 -3.93
C ALA A 159 3.09 9.55 -4.11
N ALA A 160 3.02 10.29 -3.00
CA ALA A 160 2.80 11.74 -2.99
C ALA A 160 3.98 12.53 -3.60
N ILE A 161 5.21 12.09 -3.37
CA ILE A 161 6.41 12.68 -4.00
C ILE A 161 6.43 12.33 -5.50
N GLY A 162 6.20 11.06 -5.84
CA GLY A 162 6.18 10.53 -7.20
C GLY A 162 7.57 10.37 -7.84
N PRO A 163 7.60 9.99 -9.12
CA PRO A 163 8.83 9.85 -9.91
C PRO A 163 9.41 11.21 -10.32
N ARG A 164 10.59 11.20 -10.95
CA ARG A 164 11.07 12.38 -11.69
C ARG A 164 10.50 12.36 -13.11
N ILE A 165 10.04 13.51 -13.59
CA ILE A 165 9.63 13.69 -14.99
C ILE A 165 10.85 13.92 -15.89
N THR A 166 10.78 13.50 -17.15
CA THR A 166 11.88 13.68 -18.12
C THR A 166 11.55 14.73 -19.18
N ALA A 167 12.56 15.13 -19.96
CA ALA A 167 12.38 16.01 -21.12
C ALA A 167 11.42 15.44 -22.18
N HIS A 168 11.23 14.11 -22.23
CA HIS A 168 10.39 13.44 -23.22
C HIS A 168 8.89 13.44 -22.88
N MET A 169 8.53 13.84 -21.65
CA MET A 169 7.13 13.96 -21.26
C MET A 169 6.47 15.15 -21.97
N PRO A 170 5.34 14.95 -22.68
CA PRO A 170 4.62 16.02 -23.36
C PRO A 170 4.23 17.15 -22.40
N ARG A 171 4.22 18.40 -22.87
CA ARG A 171 3.85 19.55 -22.03
C ARG A 171 2.34 19.57 -21.70
N GLY A 172 1.52 19.06 -22.61
CA GLY A 172 0.06 19.16 -22.53
C GLY A 172 -0.44 20.47 -23.08
#